data_AF-A0A1T4N9B7-F1
#
_entry.id   AF-A0A1T4N9B7-F1
#
_cell.length_a   1.000
_cell.length_b   1.000
_cell.length_c   1.000
_cell.angle_alpha   90.00
_cell.angle_beta   90.00
_cell.angle_gamma   90.00
#
_symmetry.space_group_name_H-M   'P 1'
#
loop_
_entity.id
_entity.type
_entity.pdbx_description
1 polymer ?
#
loop_
_entity_poly.entity_id
_entity_poly.type
_entity_poly.pdbx_seq_one_letter_code
_entity_poly.pdbx_strand_id
1 'polypeptide(L)'
;GDNGGVHINSGIPNKAAYLIAKEIGMKKTAQIYYWALTNYMNMYTDFEQAYHSLEQSAIDLYGEGSAEVGAIKNSFASVGIAEN
;
A
#
# COMPACT_ATOMS: atom_id res chain seq x y z
N GLY A 1 -26.63 -1.96 4.80
CA GLY A 1 -25.70 -0.86 5.09
C GLY A 1 -24.33 -1.20 4.54
N ASP A 2 -23.40 -0.24 4.49
CA ASP A 2 -22.05 -0.42 3.93
C ASP A 2 -21.06 -1.10 4.90
N ASN A 3 -21.51 -2.04 5.75
CA ASN A 3 -20.68 -2.83 6.68
C ASN A 3 -19.54 -2.06 7.42
N GLY A 4 -19.81 -0.84 7.91
CA GLY A 4 -18.79 0.03 8.49
C GLY A 4 -18.10 1.00 7.52
N GLY A 5 -18.73 1.26 6.37
CA GLY A 5 -18.21 2.17 5.35
C GLY A 5 -17.20 1.53 4.39
N VAL A 6 -17.23 0.21 4.16
CA VAL A 6 -16.17 -0.47 3.40
C VAL A 6 -16.02 0.06 1.97
N HIS A 7 -17.12 0.43 1.31
CA HIS A 7 -17.05 1.03 -0.03
C HIS A 7 -16.68 2.51 0.04
N ILE A 8 -17.12 3.25 1.05
CA ILE A 8 -16.73 4.66 1.27
C ILE A 8 -15.22 4.78 1.57
N ASN A 9 -14.74 4.00 2.54
CA ASN A 9 -13.37 4.08 3.05
C ASN A 9 -12.34 3.50 2.07
N SER A 10 -12.77 2.68 1.10
CA SER A 10 -11.90 2.15 0.03
C SER A 10 -11.21 3.24 -0.79
N GLY A 11 -11.78 4.46 -0.84
CA GLY A 11 -11.19 5.60 -1.53
C GLY A 11 -9.78 5.97 -1.03
N ILE A 12 -9.49 5.76 0.25
CA ILE A 12 -8.20 6.07 0.88
C ILE A 12 -7.09 5.17 0.29
N PRO A 13 -7.13 3.84 0.43
CA PRO A 13 -6.12 2.96 -0.16
C PRO A 13 -6.13 3.00 -1.70
N ASN A 14 -7.27 3.26 -2.35
CA ASN A 14 -7.32 3.45 -3.80
C ASN A 14 -6.53 4.68 -4.25
N LYS A 15 -6.60 5.78 -3.50
CA LYS A 15 -5.81 6.98 -3.80
C LYS A 15 -4.31 6.72 -3.61
N ALA A 16 -3.92 6.02 -2.54
CA ALA A 16 -2.53 5.61 -2.35
C ALA A 16 -2.04 4.72 -3.50
N ALA A 17 -2.81 3.70 -3.89
CA ALA A 17 -2.48 2.81 -5.01
C ALA A 17 -2.28 3.57 -6.34
N TYR A 18 -3.15 4.54 -6.62
CA TYR A 18 -3.02 5.41 -7.78
C TYR A 18 -1.70 6.21 -7.77
N LEU A 19 -1.32 6.78 -6.62
CA LEU A 19 -0.08 7.55 -6.50
C LEU A 19 1.16 6.68 -6.66
N ILE A 20 1.17 5.49 -6.05
CA ILE A 20 2.24 4.50 -6.22
C ILE A 20 2.36 4.13 -7.70
N ALA A 21 1.24 3.77 -8.36
CA ALA A 21 1.23 3.41 -9.77
C ALA A 21 1.70 4.55 -10.69
N LYS A 22 1.38 5.80 -10.33
CA LYS A 22 1.86 6.99 -11.06
C LYS A 22 3.38 7.15 -10.97
N GLU A 23 3.99 6.76 -9.85
CA GLU A 23 5.43 6.92 -9.60
C GLU A 23 6.26 5.76 -10.14
N ILE A 24 5.88 4.51 -9.83
CA ILE A 24 6.70 3.32 -10.15
C ILE A 24 6.12 2.44 -11.26
N GLY A 25 4.92 2.79 -11.77
CA GLY A 25 4.23 2.07 -12.83
C GLY A 25 3.45 0.84 -12.35
N MET A 26 2.36 0.54 -13.05
CA MET A 26 1.40 -0.52 -12.70
C MET A 26 2.01 -1.91 -12.50
N LYS A 27 3.04 -2.28 -13.27
CA LYS A 27 3.66 -3.61 -13.17
C LYS A 27 4.26 -3.84 -11.78
N LYS A 28 5.05 -2.87 -11.30
CA LYS A 28 5.70 -2.97 -9.98
C LYS A 28 4.67 -2.86 -8.86
N THR A 29 3.72 -1.94 -8.99
CA THR A 29 2.60 -1.80 -8.05
C THR A 29 1.84 -3.12 -7.89
N ALA A 30 1.47 -3.77 -9.00
CA ALA A 30 0.76 -5.04 -8.95
C ALA A 30 1.57 -6.14 -8.25
N GLN A 31 2.88 -6.23 -8.50
CA GLN A 31 3.75 -7.21 -7.84
C GLN A 31 3.80 -6.99 -6.32
N ILE A 32 3.94 -5.74 -5.87
CA ILE A 32 3.98 -5.38 -4.44
C ILE A 32 2.65 -5.70 -3.76
N TYR A 33 1.53 -5.26 -4.35
CA TYR A 33 0.20 -5.49 -3.76
C TYR A 33 -0.14 -6.98 -3.71
N TYR A 34 0.20 -7.74 -4.75
CA TYR A 34 0.00 -9.18 -4.75
C TYR A 34 0.84 -9.86 -3.67
N TRP A 35 2.13 -9.52 -3.56
CA TRP A 35 3.02 -10.09 -2.55
C TRP A 35 2.52 -9.80 -1.13
N ALA A 36 2.13 -8.55 -0.85
CA ALA A 36 1.63 -8.15 0.46
C ALA A 36 0.36 -8.92 0.83
N LEU A 37 -0.58 -9.03 -0.12
CA LEU A 37 -1.84 -9.74 0.08
C LEU A 37 -1.63 -11.23 0.39
N THR A 38 -0.67 -11.89 -0.28
CA THR A 38 -0.49 -13.33 -0.13
C THR A 38 0.44 -13.75 1.00
N ASN A 39 1.34 -12.85 1.45
CA ASN A 39 2.37 -13.20 2.43
C ASN A 39 2.20 -12.50 3.79
N TYR A 40 1.59 -11.32 3.83
CA TYR A 40 1.60 -10.47 5.04
C TYR A 40 0.21 -10.12 5.56
N MET A 41 -0.76 -9.93 4.67
CA MET A 41 -2.13 -9.58 5.07
C MET A 41 -2.93 -10.81 5.52
N ASN A 42 -3.91 -10.57 6.39
CA ASN A 42 -4.89 -11.56 6.85
C ASN A 42 -6.27 -10.93 7.01
N MET A 43 -7.25 -11.68 7.51
CA MET A 43 -8.65 -11.24 7.63
C MET A 43 -8.87 -10.05 8.59
N TYR A 44 -7.89 -9.70 9.42
CA TYR A 44 -7.96 -8.60 10.38
C TYR A 44 -7.09 -7.39 10.01
N THR A 45 -6.43 -7.42 8.84
CA THR A 45 -5.54 -6.33 8.42
C THR A 45 -6.27 -5.00 8.29
N ASP A 46 -5.81 -3.99 9.05
CA ASP A 46 -6.25 -2.60 8.94
C ASP A 46 -5.38 -1.78 7.96
N PHE A 47 -5.62 -0.46 7.87
CA PHE A 47 -4.88 0.39 6.93
C PHE A 47 -3.40 0.59 7.28
N GLU A 48 -3.07 0.68 8.56
CA GLU A 48 -1.67 0.84 9.01
C GLU A 48 -0.89 -0.46 8.78
N GLN A 49 -1.50 -1.60 9.11
CA GLN A 49 -0.94 -2.91 8.82
C GLN A 49 -0.80 -3.16 7.32
N ALA A 50 -1.75 -2.69 6.51
CA ALA A 50 -1.65 -2.76 5.05
C ALA A 50 -0.48 -1.93 4.50
N TYR A 51 -0.27 -0.72 5.05
CA TYR A 51 0.89 0.11 4.72
C TYR A 51 2.20 -0.65 5.01
N HIS A 52 2.38 -1.16 6.23
CA HIS A 52 3.61 -1.89 6.59
C HIS A 52 3.81 -3.17 5.76
N SER A 53 2.72 -3.86 5.42
CA SER A 53 2.77 -5.04 4.54
C SER A 53 3.27 -4.68 3.13
N LEU A 54 2.82 -3.54 2.59
CA LEU A 54 3.26 -3.06 1.28
C LEU A 54 4.71 -2.56 1.33
N GLU A 55 5.09 -1.81 2.37
CA GLU A 55 6.47 -1.36 2.59
C GLU A 55 7.43 -2.55 2.64
N GLN A 56 7.12 -3.56 3.47
CA GLN A 56 7.93 -4.78 3.57
C GLN A 56 8.01 -5.51 2.24
N SER A 57 6.89 -5.63 1.51
CA SER A 57 6.88 -6.25 0.18
C SER A 57 7.78 -5.52 -0.81
N ALA A 58 7.85 -4.20 -0.77
CA ALA A 58 8.78 -3.44 -1.61
C ALA A 58 10.23 -3.65 -1.19
N ILE A 59 10.52 -3.72 0.10
CA ILE A 59 11.86 -4.06 0.61
C ILE A 59 12.28 -5.44 0.12
N ASP A 60 11.42 -6.45 0.21
CA ASP A 60 11.77 -7.82 -0.18
C ASP A 60 11.96 -7.97 -1.70
N LEU A 61 11.17 -7.26 -2.50
CA LEU A 61 11.20 -7.37 -3.96
C LEU A 61 12.26 -6.47 -4.61
N TYR A 62 12.57 -5.31 -4.02
CA TYR A 62 13.39 -4.26 -4.66
C TYR A 62 14.53 -3.74 -3.77
N GLY A 63 14.59 -4.12 -2.51
CA GLY A 63 15.60 -3.71 -1.55
C GLY A 63 15.21 -2.49 -0.72
N GLU A 64 15.82 -2.39 0.46
CA GLU A 64 15.71 -1.23 1.33
C GLU A 64 16.29 0.02 0.64
N GLY A 65 15.61 1.17 0.79
CA GLY A 65 16.01 2.43 0.14
C GLY A 65 15.69 2.52 -1.36
N SER A 66 14.97 1.54 -1.92
CA SER A 66 14.52 1.57 -3.32
C SER A 66 13.46 2.65 -3.58
N ALA A 67 13.29 3.03 -4.85
CA ALA A 67 12.29 4.00 -5.26
C ALA A 67 10.86 3.52 -4.94
N GLU A 68 10.66 2.20 -4.93
CA GLU A 68 9.41 1.53 -4.60
C GLU A 68 9.04 1.70 -3.13
N VAL A 69 10.02 1.55 -2.22
CA VAL A 69 9.83 1.84 -0.80
C VAL A 69 9.48 3.32 -0.60
N GLY A 70 10.20 4.22 -1.27
CA GLY A 70 9.91 5.66 -1.25
C GLY A 70 8.49 6.00 -1.72
N ALA A 71 8.07 5.42 -2.86
CA ALA A 71 6.75 5.65 -3.43
C ALA A 71 5.61 5.20 -2.49
N ILE A 72 5.79 4.09 -1.77
CA ILE A 72 4.81 3.59 -0.79
C ILE A 72 4.72 4.57 0.39
N LYS A 73 5.86 4.92 1.00
CA LYS A 73 5.91 5.87 2.13
C LYS A 73 5.22 7.18 1.79
N ASN A 74 5.63 7.81 0.69
CA ASN A 74 5.10 9.08 0.26
C ASN A 74 3.59 9.01 -0.04
N SER A 75 3.15 7.93 -0.70
CA SER A 75 1.74 7.78 -1.06
C SER A 75 0.85 7.54 0.16
N PHE A 76 1.27 6.72 1.12
CA PHE A 76 0.51 6.46 2.34
C PHE A 76 0.53 7.63 3.32
N ALA A 77 1.63 8.39 3.39
CA ALA A 77 1.66 9.67 4.11
C ALA A 77 0.69 10.68 3.52
N SER A 78 0.60 10.78 2.18
CA SER A 78 -0.30 11.73 1.51
C SER A 78 -1.79 11.48 1.75
N VAL A 79 -2.17 10.26 2.15
CA VAL A 79 -3.55 9.89 2.50
C VAL A 79 -3.77 9.77 4.01
N GLY A 80 -2.77 10.19 4.82
CA GLY A 80 -2.87 10.28 6.27
C GLY A 80 -2.79 8.94 7.01
N ILE A 81 -2.15 7.91 6.42
CA ILE A 81 -2.00 6.59 7.03
C ILE A 81 -0.59 6.35 7.57
N ALA A 82 0.44 6.91 6.95
CA ALA A 82 1.82 6.82 7.44
C ALA A 82 2.30 8.18 7.98
N GLU A 83 3.21 8.17 8.96
CA GLU A 83 3.91 9.38 9.41
C GLU A 83 4.97 9.82 8.39
N ASN A 84 5.28 11.12 8.38
CA ASN A 84 6.33 11.72 7.52
C ASN A 84 7.73 11.49 8.11
#